data_AF-A0A316VGY5-F1
#
_entry.id   AF-A0A316VGY5-F1
#
_cell.length_a   1.000
_cell.length_b   1.000
_cell.length_c   1.000
_cell.angle_alpha   90.00
_cell.angle_beta   90.00
_cell.angle_gamma   90.00
#
_symmetry.space_group_name_H-M   'P 1'
#
loop_
_entity.id
_entity.type
_entity.pdbx_description
1 polymer ?
#
loop_
_entity_poly.entity_id
_entity_poly.type
_entity_poly.pdbx_seq_one_letter_code
_entity_poly.pdbx_strand_id
1 'polypeptide(L)'
;MSWLPETILGKWLLLVGTIATFSGLQSIADTAVNRKVYTKAGASITPLSARLFGVWNILSAVIRVKCAYDLKNESVYQLTMFTFALALAHFSSEVFVYKTATLNSPGTISPFIVASSSFLAMAVQYHNYAL
;
A
#
# COMPACT_ATOMS: atom_id res chain seq x y z
N MET A 1 -25.01 9.37 12.58
CA MET A 1 -24.15 8.35 11.95
C MET A 1 -22.83 9.00 11.60
N SER A 2 -21.73 8.58 12.22
CA SER A 2 -20.39 9.00 11.77
C SER A 2 -20.04 8.25 10.50
N TRP A 3 -19.63 8.96 9.45
CA TRP A 3 -19.21 8.38 8.17
C TRP A 3 -17.85 7.64 8.23
N LEU A 4 -17.17 7.73 9.38
CA LEU A 4 -15.90 7.06 9.65
C LEU A 4 -16.14 5.66 10.23
N PRO A 5 -15.26 4.69 9.93
CA PRO A 5 -15.25 3.40 10.60
C PRO A 5 -15.18 3.54 12.12
N GLU A 6 -15.83 2.63 12.84
CA GLU A 6 -15.90 2.68 14.30
C GLU A 6 -14.56 2.31 14.95
N THR A 7 -13.89 1.29 14.40
CA THR A 7 -12.66 0.72 14.97
C THR A 7 -11.43 1.54 14.59
N ILE A 8 -10.39 1.47 15.44
CA ILE A 8 -9.10 2.12 15.16
C ILE A 8 -8.46 1.52 13.90
N LEU A 9 -8.51 0.20 13.74
CA LEU A 9 -8.01 -0.49 12.55
C LEU A 9 -8.73 -0.04 11.28
N GLY A 10 -10.06 0.08 11.32
CA GLY A 10 -10.83 0.57 10.17
C GLY A 10 -10.44 1.99 9.79
N LYS A 11 -10.31 2.90 10.76
CA LYS A 11 -9.83 4.27 10.51
C LYS A 11 -8.44 4.30 9.90
N TRP A 12 -7.54 3.43 10.38
CA TRP A 12 -6.19 3.28 9.83
C TRP A 12 -6.22 2.79 8.38
N LEU A 13 -6.98 1.74 8.08
CA LEU A 13 -7.15 1.19 6.73
C LEU A 13 -7.74 2.23 5.76
N LEU A 14 -8.71 3.02 6.22
CA LEU A 14 -9.26 4.13 5.46
C LEU A 14 -8.18 5.16 5.13
N LEU A 15 -7.39 5.59 6.12
CA LEU A 15 -6.30 6.55 5.93
C LEU A 15 -5.28 6.06 4.89
N VAL A 16 -4.75 4.85 5.05
CA VAL A 16 -3.73 4.31 4.14
C VAL A 16 -4.31 3.99 2.76
N GLY A 17 -5.59 3.64 2.68
CA GLY A 17 -6.33 3.51 1.43
C GLY A 17 -6.43 4.85 0.71
N THR A 18 -6.83 5.91 1.40
CA THR A 18 -6.90 7.27 0.85
C THR A 18 -5.53 7.76 0.36
N ILE A 19 -4.46 7.56 1.14
CA ILE A 19 -3.10 7.92 0.72
C ILE A 19 -2.69 7.14 -0.54
N ALA A 20 -2.99 5.84 -0.60
CA ALA A 20 -2.71 5.01 -1.77
C ALA A 20 -3.49 5.47 -3.01
N THR A 21 -4.75 5.89 -2.87
CA THR A 21 -5.52 6.50 -3.97
C THR A 21 -4.82 7.75 -4.51
N PHE A 22 -4.42 8.68 -3.63
CA PHE A 22 -3.72 9.90 -4.06
C PHE A 22 -2.36 9.61 -4.70
N SER A 23 -1.59 8.67 -4.15
CA SER A 23 -0.33 8.23 -4.73
C SER A 23 -0.54 7.59 -6.10
N GLY A 24 -1.62 6.82 -6.26
CA GLY A 24 -1.99 6.17 -7.51
C GLY A 24 -2.36 7.18 -8.60
N LEU A 25 -3.22 8.15 -8.27
CA LEU A 25 -3.60 9.23 -9.18
C LEU A 25 -2.40 10.07 -9.61
N GLN A 26 -1.52 10.44 -8.66
CA GLN A 26 -0.28 11.15 -8.99
C GLN A 26 0.62 10.34 -9.92
N SER A 27 0.77 9.03 -9.69
CA SER A 27 1.59 8.16 -10.54
C SER A 27 1.01 7.99 -11.95
N ILE A 28 -0.31 8.09 -12.11
CA ILE A 28 -0.96 8.08 -13.42
C ILE A 28 -0.69 9.38 -14.18
N ALA A 29 -0.71 10.51 -13.48
CA ALA A 29 -0.51 11.83 -14.07
C ALA A 29 0.96 12.14 -14.37
N ASP A 30 1.89 11.75 -13.50
CA ASP A 30 3.32 12.05 -13.60
C ASP A 30 4.18 10.92 -13.01
N THR A 31 5.39 10.76 -13.55
CA THR A 31 6.45 9.89 -13.03
C THR A 31 7.11 10.37 -11.73
N ALA A 32 6.83 11.59 -11.26
CA ALA A 32 7.51 12.20 -10.13
C ALA A 32 7.46 11.37 -8.82
N VAL A 33 6.33 10.74 -8.51
CA VAL A 33 6.20 9.87 -7.33
C VAL A 33 7.08 8.63 -7.46
N ASN A 34 7.04 7.97 -8.60
CA ASN A 34 7.83 6.78 -8.88
C ASN A 34 9.34 7.08 -8.84
N ARG A 35 9.78 8.26 -9.31
CA ARG A 35 11.18 8.69 -9.23
C ARG A 35 11.70 8.84 -7.80
N LYS A 36 10.82 9.11 -6.83
CA LYS A 36 11.20 9.15 -5.39
C LYS A 36 11.40 7.76 -4.81
N VAL A 37 10.74 6.74 -5.39
CA VAL A 37 10.87 5.33 -4.98
C VAL A 37 12.10 4.71 -5.63
N TYR A 38 12.19 4.78 -6.96
CA TYR A 38 13.22 4.14 -7.76
C TYR A 38 14.35 5.13 -8.03
N THR A 39 15.24 5.27 -7.05
CA THR A 39 16.30 6.29 -7.03
C THR A 39 17.67 5.77 -7.42
N LYS A 40 17.82 4.46 -7.66
CA LYS A 40 19.11 3.80 -7.89
C LYS A 40 19.20 3.09 -9.24
N ALA A 41 20.41 2.65 -9.57
CA ALA A 41 20.75 1.73 -10.65
C ALA A 41 20.28 2.16 -12.06
N GLY A 42 20.11 3.47 -12.31
CA GLY A 42 19.61 3.96 -13.59
C GLY A 42 18.19 3.50 -13.90
N ALA A 43 17.36 3.26 -12.86
CA ALA A 43 15.98 2.81 -13.01
C ALA A 43 15.24 3.64 -14.07
N SER A 44 14.71 2.97 -15.09
CA SER A 44 13.97 3.62 -16.17
C SER A 44 12.50 3.75 -15.76
N ILE A 45 12.14 4.88 -15.13
CA ILE A 45 10.74 5.21 -14.89
C ILE A 45 10.14 5.75 -16.19
N THR A 46 9.37 4.90 -16.88
CA THR A 46 8.59 5.32 -18.05
C THR A 46 7.19 5.81 -17.63
N PRO A 47 6.51 6.62 -18.46
CA PRO A 47 5.11 6.97 -18.23
C PRO A 47 4.19 5.75 -18.15
N LEU A 48 4.47 4.69 -18.92
CA LEU A 48 3.67 3.45 -18.88
C LEU A 48 3.83 2.73 -17.55
N SER A 49 5.05 2.53 -17.07
CA SER A 49 5.31 1.89 -15.77
C SER A 49 4.75 2.70 -14.61
N ALA A 50 4.77 4.04 -14.70
CA ALA A 50 4.16 4.91 -13.70
C ALA A 50 2.63 4.73 -13.63
N ARG A 51 1.95 4.68 -14.77
CA ARG A 51 0.51 4.37 -14.83
C ARG A 51 0.18 2.99 -14.27
N LEU A 52 0.98 1.96 -14.57
CA LEU A 52 0.77 0.61 -14.02
C LEU A 52 0.92 0.57 -12.51
N PHE A 53 1.96 1.21 -11.97
CA PHE A 53 2.15 1.38 -10.53
C PHE A 53 0.97 2.16 -9.90
N GLY A 54 0.46 3.16 -10.61
CA GLY A 54 -0.69 3.93 -10.19
C GLY A 54 -1.97 3.10 -10.10
N VAL A 55 -2.27 2.31 -11.13
CA VAL A 55 -3.41 1.37 -11.15
C VAL A 55 -3.30 0.36 -10.02
N TRP A 56 -2.11 -0.19 -9.76
CA TRP A 56 -1.87 -1.11 -8.65
C TRP A 56 -2.18 -0.48 -7.29
N ASN A 57 -1.75 0.77 -7.07
CA ASN A 57 -2.04 1.51 -5.84
C ASN A 57 -3.53 1.78 -5.67
N ILE A 58 -4.24 2.14 -6.74
CA ILE A 58 -5.70 2.35 -6.69
C ILE A 58 -6.43 1.04 -6.38
N LEU A 59 -6.05 -0.06 -7.02
CA LEU A 59 -6.62 -1.39 -6.72
C LEU A 59 -6.43 -1.74 -5.24
N SER A 60 -5.21 -1.58 -4.73
CA SER A 60 -4.91 -1.80 -3.31
C SER A 60 -5.73 -0.89 -2.40
N ALA A 61 -5.92 0.38 -2.79
CA ALA A 61 -6.72 1.34 -2.05
C ALA A 61 -8.19 0.93 -1.97
N VAL A 62 -8.81 0.51 -3.08
CA VAL A 62 -10.20 0.06 -3.12
C VAL A 62 -10.43 -1.10 -2.14
N ILE A 63 -9.53 -2.10 -2.16
CA ILE A 63 -9.61 -3.25 -1.27
C ILE A 63 -9.48 -2.81 0.21
N ARG A 64 -8.49 -1.97 0.53
CA ARG A 64 -8.28 -1.45 1.89
C ARG A 64 -9.45 -0.62 2.40
N VAL A 65 -10.02 0.26 1.57
CA VAL A 65 -11.19 1.07 1.94
C VAL A 65 -12.40 0.17 2.13
N LYS A 66 -12.63 -0.83 1.28
CA LYS A 66 -13.73 -1.79 1.48
C LYS A 66 -13.57 -2.54 2.80
N CYS A 67 -12.36 -2.98 3.12
CA CYS A 67 -12.06 -3.64 4.40
C CYS A 67 -12.24 -2.72 5.60
N ALA A 68 -11.93 -1.43 5.46
CA ALA A 68 -12.10 -0.44 6.53
C ALA A 68 -13.54 -0.36 7.04
N TYR A 69 -14.52 -0.58 6.15
CA TYR A 69 -15.94 -0.59 6.47
C TYR A 69 -16.53 -1.99 6.72
N ASP A 70 -15.76 -3.05 6.48
CA ASP A 70 -16.24 -4.43 6.50
C ASP A 70 -15.17 -5.39 7.03
N LEU A 71 -14.67 -5.09 8.24
CA LEU A 71 -13.59 -5.86 8.86
C LEU A 71 -13.99 -7.31 9.16
N LYS A 72 -15.28 -7.58 9.35
CA LYS A 72 -15.78 -8.93 9.68
C LYS A 72 -15.90 -9.86 8.48
N ASN A 73 -15.69 -9.33 7.27
CA ASN A 73 -15.66 -10.13 6.07
C ASN A 73 -14.27 -10.74 5.90
N GLU A 74 -14.13 -12.02 6.26
CA GLU A 74 -12.87 -12.77 6.21
C GLU A 74 -12.16 -12.63 4.86
N SER A 75 -12.88 -12.82 3.74
CA SER A 75 -12.31 -12.75 2.40
C SER A 75 -11.72 -11.37 2.10
N VAL A 76 -12.43 -10.29 2.44
CA VAL A 76 -11.95 -8.92 2.24
C VAL A 76 -10.77 -8.61 3.16
N TYR A 77 -10.79 -9.13 4.39
CA TYR A 77 -9.71 -8.98 5.36
C TYR A 77 -8.42 -9.62 4.86
N GLN A 78 -8.49 -10.88 4.44
CA GLN A 78 -7.36 -11.62 3.88
C GLN A 78 -6.83 -10.95 2.61
N LEU A 79 -7.70 -10.56 1.67
CA LEU A 79 -7.30 -9.83 0.47
C LEU A 79 -6.56 -8.53 0.82
N THR A 80 -7.02 -7.82 1.85
CA THR A 80 -6.38 -6.59 2.32
C THR A 80 -4.99 -6.87 2.88
N MET A 81 -4.84 -7.93 3.69
CA MET A 81 -3.53 -8.39 4.16
C MET A 81 -2.60 -8.73 2.99
N PHE A 82 -3.10 -9.42 1.96
CA PHE A 82 -2.33 -9.72 0.74
C PHE A 82 -1.87 -8.45 0.01
N THR A 83 -2.66 -7.38 -0.01
CA THR A 83 -2.20 -6.10 -0.62
C THR A 83 -0.99 -5.50 0.12
N PHE A 84 -0.90 -5.67 1.44
CA PHE A 84 0.27 -5.23 2.21
C PHE A 84 1.44 -6.19 2.04
N ALA A 85 1.19 -7.50 2.03
CA ALA A 85 2.22 -8.51 1.78
C ALA A 85 2.89 -8.33 0.41
N LEU A 86 2.09 -8.09 -0.64
CA LEU A 86 2.62 -7.82 -1.99
C LEU A 86 3.40 -6.51 -2.06
N ALA A 87 2.96 -5.47 -1.35
CA ALA A 87 3.75 -4.24 -1.25
C ALA A 87 5.11 -4.50 -0.58
N LEU A 88 5.15 -5.24 0.53
CA LEU A 88 6.39 -5.62 1.20
C LEU A 88 7.30 -6.45 0.30
N ALA A 89 6.74 -7.44 -0.40
CA ALA A 89 7.49 -8.27 -1.34
C ALA A 89 8.09 -7.42 -2.47
N HIS A 90 7.29 -6.54 -3.08
CA HIS A 90 7.73 -5.62 -4.13
C HIS A 90 8.88 -4.73 -3.65
N PHE A 91 8.68 -3.92 -2.61
CA PHE A 91 9.71 -2.99 -2.13
C PHE A 91 10.94 -3.70 -1.60
N SER A 92 10.81 -4.88 -0.97
CA SER A 92 11.96 -5.69 -0.57
C SER A 92 12.76 -6.16 -1.77
N SER A 93 12.09 -6.63 -2.83
CA SER A 93 12.77 -7.06 -4.05
C SER A 93 13.51 -5.92 -4.75
N GLU A 94 12.91 -4.73 -4.81
CA GLU A 94 13.53 -3.52 -5.39
C GLU A 94 14.75 -3.05 -4.59
N VAL A 95 14.78 -3.25 -3.27
CA VAL A 95 15.92 -2.88 -2.41
C VAL A 95 17.03 -3.93 -2.48
N PHE A 96 16.71 -5.21 -2.28
CA PHE A 96 17.70 -6.26 -2.03
C PHE A 96 18.10 -7.05 -3.28
N VAL A 97 17.19 -7.19 -4.26
CA VAL A 97 17.40 -8.01 -5.46
C VAL A 97 17.74 -7.11 -6.65
N TYR A 98 16.81 -6.24 -7.04
CA TYR A 98 16.95 -5.39 -8.24
C TYR A 98 17.79 -4.14 -7.99
N LYS A 99 17.96 -3.73 -6.72
CA LYS A 99 18.78 -2.58 -6.28
C LYS A 99 18.41 -1.25 -6.96
N THR A 100 17.17 -1.12 -7.38
CA THR A 100 16.53 0.06 -7.99
C THR A 100 16.00 1.03 -6.94
N ALA A 101 15.76 0.55 -5.71
CA ALA A 101 15.30 1.35 -4.57
C ALA A 101 16.30 1.32 -3.40
N THR A 102 16.09 2.18 -2.40
CA THR A 102 16.96 2.26 -1.22
C THR A 102 16.18 2.64 0.03
N LEU A 103 16.47 1.99 1.16
CA LEU A 103 15.81 2.30 2.44
C LEU A 103 16.12 3.71 2.94
N ASN A 104 17.18 4.33 2.45
CA ASN A 104 17.51 5.73 2.76
C ASN A 104 16.60 6.74 2.06
N SER A 105 15.80 6.32 1.07
CA SER A 105 14.86 7.20 0.40
C SER A 105 13.53 7.25 1.17
N PRO A 106 13.01 8.44 1.50
CA PRO A 106 11.66 8.60 2.05
C PRO A 106 10.58 7.93 1.20
N GLY A 107 10.76 7.90 -0.12
CA GLY A 107 9.83 7.28 -1.06
C GLY A 107 9.74 5.76 -0.92
N THR A 108 10.79 5.10 -0.44
CA THR A 108 10.81 3.63 -0.25
C THR A 108 10.51 3.25 1.21
N ILE A 109 11.07 3.97 2.18
CA ILE A 109 10.92 3.62 3.60
C ILE A 109 9.49 3.85 4.11
N SER A 110 8.80 4.89 3.63
CA SER A 110 7.44 5.19 4.05
C SER A 110 6.46 4.06 3.69
N PRO A 111 6.38 3.60 2.43
CA PRO A 111 5.59 2.42 2.08
C PRO A 111 5.98 1.16 2.87
N PHE A 112 7.27 0.98 3.17
CA PHE A 112 7.76 -0.17 3.93
C PHE A 112 7.22 -0.19 5.36
N ILE A 113 7.30 0.95 6.06
CA ILE A 113 6.77 1.11 7.41
C ILE A 113 5.25 0.94 7.41
N VAL A 114 4.55 1.61 6.50
CA VAL A 114 3.08 1.54 6.42
C VAL A 114 2.61 0.12 6.12
N ALA A 115 3.24 -0.57 5.17
CA ALA A 115 2.84 -1.94 4.85
C ALA A 115 3.16 -2.92 5.99
N SER A 116 4.32 -2.77 6.65
CA SER A 116 4.71 -3.62 7.78
C SER A 116 3.78 -3.42 8.98
N SER A 117 3.53 -2.17 9.38
CA SER A 117 2.67 -1.86 10.52
C SER A 117 1.22 -2.26 10.26
N SER A 118 0.71 -2.05 9.04
CA SER A 118 -0.65 -2.44 8.67
C SER A 118 -0.82 -3.95 8.67
N PHE A 119 0.13 -4.68 8.07
CA PHE A 119 0.08 -6.14 8.06
C PHE A 119 0.14 -6.72 9.47
N LEU A 120 1.05 -6.21 10.33
CA LEU A 120 1.14 -6.64 11.72
C LEU A 120 -0.12 -6.30 12.52
N ALA A 121 -0.66 -5.10 12.37
CA ALA A 121 -1.90 -4.70 13.05
C ALA A 121 -3.08 -5.59 12.67
N MET A 122 -3.17 -5.98 11.39
CA MET A 122 -4.18 -6.92 10.93
C MET A 122 -3.90 -8.35 11.43
N ALA A 123 -2.67 -8.83 11.38
CA ALA A 123 -2.31 -10.15 11.88
C ALA A 123 -2.64 -10.33 13.36
N VAL A 124 -2.34 -9.34 14.20
CA VAL A 124 -2.66 -9.34 15.64
C VAL A 124 -4.18 -9.34 15.89
N GLN A 125 -4.95 -8.67 15.03
CA GLN A 125 -6.40 -8.57 15.16
C GLN A 125 -7.15 -9.62 14.34
N TYR A 126 -6.46 -10.56 13.72
CA TYR A 126 -7.04 -11.53 12.78
C TYR A 126 -8.15 -12.34 13.44
N HIS A 127 -7.91 -12.89 14.63
CA HIS A 127 -8.93 -13.65 15.35
C HIS A 127 -10.15 -12.80 15.75
N ASN A 128 -9.96 -11.50 16.02
CA ASN A 128 -11.05 -10.66 16.50
C ASN A 128 -12.02 -10.24 15.39
N TYR A 129 -11.62 -10.34 14.13
CA TYR A 129 -12.40 -9.85 12.99
C TYR A 129 -12.60 -10.89 11.88
N ALA A 130 -11.64 -11.77 11.62
CA ALA A 130 -11.64 -12.68 10.47
C ALA A 130 -11.80 -14.16 10.84
N LEU A 131 -12.00 -14.49 12.13
CA LEU A 131 -12.33 -15.83 12.63
C LEU A 131 -13.57 -15.77 13.53
#